data_AF-A0A143DC85-F1
#
_entry.id   AF-A0A143DC85-F1
#
_cell.length_a   1.000
_cell.length_b   1.000
_cell.length_c   1.000
_cell.angle_alpha   90.00
_cell.angle_beta   90.00
_cell.angle_gamma   90.00
#
_symmetry.space_group_name_H-M   'P 1'
#
loop_
_entity.id
_entity.type
_entity.pdbx_description
1 polymer ?
#
loop_
_entity_poly.entity_id
_entity_poly.type
_entity_poly.pdbx_seq_one_letter_code
_entity_poly.pdbx_strand_id
1 'polypeptide(L)'
;MSGIAVNGRDVAGGVCRGAETGWYRVEDRAVALQGDPVERHGESPHNSPVLAEGKAWYTVDGIPVAFAGCKATCGHVVSGRDWYSALEGPEADRAIIKAAPRRGTYFFGGAGLNGAYIGDMVSAFREAGLDPVSAGNGNRWSVDAGEGSLFGMLGDAFGGVPLLRDGEDTGRPLGLDDYGTRGTQFNLVGYSYGSLVAAQVAVKYARAGGVVDHLVLIGSPVSRPFLDQLRATEGIARILVRDLSYMGDPIRAGMTLGDLVAAGPVLVVQFYEQKGHFRYSPMTAEAARKRRKLAAWLYEVGLR
;
A
#
# COMPACT_ATOMS: atom_id res chain seq x y z
N MET A 1 9.28 10.36 -14.24
CA MET A 1 10.46 11.25 -14.34
C MET A 1 11.28 10.86 -15.56
N SER A 2 11.49 11.75 -16.53
CA SER A 2 12.39 11.50 -17.68
C SER A 2 13.74 12.20 -17.50
N GLY A 3 14.74 11.82 -18.29
CA GLY A 3 16.04 12.49 -18.28
C GLY A 3 17.02 11.98 -17.23
N ILE A 4 17.30 10.67 -17.13
CA ILE A 4 18.38 10.24 -16.21
C ILE A 4 19.71 10.87 -16.61
N ALA A 5 20.47 11.35 -15.64
CA ALA A 5 21.79 11.95 -15.88
C ALA A 5 22.90 10.89 -15.74
N VAL A 6 23.96 11.01 -16.54
CA VAL A 6 25.14 10.14 -16.47
C VAL A 6 26.44 10.93 -16.45
N ASN A 7 27.39 10.41 -15.69
CA ASN A 7 28.71 11.00 -15.51
C ASN A 7 29.52 10.98 -16.82
N GLY A 8 30.23 12.08 -17.07
CA GLY A 8 31.02 12.29 -18.28
C GLY A 8 30.22 12.63 -19.54
N ARG A 9 28.90 12.87 -19.45
CA ARG A 9 28.09 13.37 -20.59
C ARG A 9 27.11 14.49 -20.20
N ASP A 10 26.38 14.35 -19.09
CA ASP A 10 25.40 15.37 -18.70
C ASP A 10 26.03 16.58 -18.01
N VAL A 11 25.38 17.73 -18.15
CA VAL A 11 25.89 19.03 -17.73
C VAL A 11 24.95 19.75 -16.75
N ALA A 12 25.53 20.43 -15.76
CA ALA A 12 24.89 21.42 -14.90
C ALA A 12 25.74 22.71 -14.93
N GLY A 13 25.82 23.32 -16.12
CA GLY A 13 26.80 24.37 -16.45
C GLY A 13 28.20 23.83 -16.79
N GLY A 14 28.66 22.81 -16.06
CA GLY A 14 29.83 21.98 -16.40
C GLY A 14 29.44 20.50 -16.46
N VAL A 15 30.33 19.63 -16.97
CA VAL A 15 30.07 18.17 -17.06
C VAL A 15 30.02 17.55 -15.66
N CYS A 16 29.13 16.59 -15.43
CA CYS A 16 29.05 15.82 -14.18
C CYS A 16 30.20 14.79 -14.11
N ARG A 17 30.89 14.71 -12.97
CA ARG A 17 32.17 14.00 -12.76
C ARG A 17 32.16 13.17 -11.47
N GLY A 18 31.11 12.40 -11.26
CA GLY A 18 31.02 11.41 -10.18
C GLY A 18 31.95 10.20 -10.32
N ALA A 19 31.98 9.40 -9.25
CA ALA A 19 32.66 8.11 -9.24
C ALA A 19 31.93 7.09 -10.14
N GLU A 20 32.64 6.11 -10.68
CA GLU A 20 31.99 5.05 -11.47
C GLU A 20 31.26 4.03 -10.58
N THR A 21 29.93 4.07 -10.59
CA THR A 21 29.09 2.98 -10.07
C THR A 21 29.31 1.74 -10.92
N GLY A 22 29.91 0.70 -10.33
CA GLY A 22 30.34 -0.49 -11.09
C GLY A 22 29.18 -1.27 -11.73
N TRP A 23 28.03 -1.33 -11.05
CA TRP A 23 26.93 -2.23 -11.41
C TRP A 23 25.77 -1.57 -12.15
N TYR A 24 25.51 -0.28 -11.92
CA TYR A 24 24.43 0.46 -12.58
C TYR A 24 24.99 1.46 -13.60
N ARG A 25 24.62 1.27 -14.87
CA ARG A 25 25.09 2.09 -16.00
C ARG A 25 23.97 2.33 -17.01
N VAL A 26 24.00 3.51 -17.64
CA VAL A 26 23.17 3.88 -18.78
C VAL A 26 24.09 4.41 -19.88
N GLU A 27 23.97 3.87 -21.09
CA GLU A 27 24.91 4.13 -22.21
C GLU A 27 26.40 3.91 -21.82
N ASP A 28 26.66 2.81 -21.11
CA ASP A 28 27.97 2.40 -20.57
C ASP A 28 28.60 3.36 -19.54
N ARG A 29 27.88 4.41 -19.13
CA ARG A 29 28.29 5.39 -18.13
C ARG A 29 27.60 5.15 -16.79
N ALA A 30 28.34 5.35 -15.70
CA ALA A 30 27.76 5.46 -14.38
C ALA A 30 26.73 6.61 -14.34
N VAL A 31 25.63 6.40 -13.65
CA VAL A 31 24.61 7.45 -13.46
C VAL A 31 25.17 8.55 -12.56
N ALA A 32 24.72 9.78 -12.76
CA ALA A 32 25.10 10.90 -11.93
C ALA A 32 24.26 10.90 -10.65
N LEU A 33 24.92 11.11 -9.51
CA LEU A 33 24.36 10.99 -8.17
C LEU A 33 24.40 12.32 -7.43
N GLN A 34 23.51 12.51 -6.46
CA GLN A 34 23.57 13.62 -5.53
C GLN A 34 24.91 13.59 -4.76
N GLY A 35 25.63 14.72 -4.77
CA GLY A 35 26.99 14.84 -4.26
C GLY A 35 28.08 14.73 -5.33
N ASP A 36 27.78 14.27 -6.54
CA ASP A 36 28.79 14.17 -7.60
C ASP A 36 29.35 15.55 -8.00
N PRO A 37 30.67 15.68 -8.19
CA PRO A 37 31.28 16.90 -8.69
C PRO A 37 30.74 17.34 -10.05
N VAL A 38 30.67 18.65 -10.27
CA VAL A 38 30.40 19.26 -11.57
C VAL A 38 31.63 20.08 -11.97
N GLU A 39 32.06 19.92 -13.22
CA GLU A 39 33.28 20.54 -13.73
C GLU A 39 33.26 22.07 -13.60
N ARG A 40 34.39 22.66 -13.19
CA ARG A 40 34.52 24.12 -13.00
C ARG A 40 34.19 24.86 -14.30
N HIS A 41 33.27 25.82 -14.19
CA HIS A 41 32.81 26.64 -15.31
C HIS A 41 32.69 28.13 -14.96
N GLY A 42 33.40 28.58 -13.91
CA GLY A 42 33.51 29.99 -13.56
C GLY A 42 34.14 30.25 -12.19
N GLU A 43 33.83 31.42 -11.64
CA GLU A 43 34.10 31.77 -10.24
C GLU A 43 32.98 31.29 -9.30
N SER A 44 33.25 31.33 -7.99
CA SER A 44 32.32 30.87 -6.94
C SER A 44 30.88 31.34 -7.17
N PRO A 45 29.86 30.44 -7.09
CA PRO A 45 29.92 29.03 -6.70
C PRO A 45 30.33 28.04 -7.81
N HIS A 46 30.61 28.51 -9.04
CA HIS A 46 30.90 27.68 -10.22
C HIS A 46 32.34 27.17 -10.31
N ASN A 47 33.17 27.46 -9.30
CA ASN A 47 34.57 27.00 -9.23
C ASN A 47 34.73 25.61 -8.61
N SER A 48 33.77 25.14 -7.81
CA SER A 48 33.70 23.76 -7.29
C SER A 48 32.25 23.29 -7.03
N PRO A 49 31.34 23.34 -8.02
CA PRO A 49 29.96 22.91 -7.84
C PRO A 49 29.84 21.38 -7.71
N VAL A 50 28.77 20.93 -7.05
CA VAL A 50 28.38 19.52 -6.95
C VAL A 50 26.88 19.38 -7.20
N LEU A 51 26.39 18.19 -7.53
CA LEU A 51 24.96 17.93 -7.66
C LEU A 51 24.28 18.02 -6.29
N ALA A 52 23.40 19.01 -6.10
CA ALA A 52 22.72 19.26 -4.83
C ALA A 52 21.45 18.43 -4.69
N GLU A 53 20.80 18.10 -5.81
CA GLU A 53 19.53 17.39 -5.87
C GLU A 53 19.66 16.06 -6.61
N GLY A 54 19.06 15.00 -6.06
CA GLY A 54 18.70 13.78 -6.77
C GLY A 54 17.27 13.34 -6.42
N LYS A 55 16.82 12.19 -6.92
CA LYS A 55 15.50 11.62 -6.62
C LYS A 55 15.61 10.59 -5.51
N ALA A 56 15.12 10.93 -4.31
CA ALA A 56 15.28 10.10 -3.11
C ALA A 56 14.65 8.70 -3.21
N TRP A 57 13.67 8.50 -4.10
CA TRP A 57 13.08 7.19 -4.39
C TRP A 57 13.86 6.36 -5.43
N TYR A 58 14.80 6.97 -6.14
CA TYR A 58 15.62 6.32 -7.17
C TYR A 58 17.09 6.44 -6.79
N THR A 59 17.59 5.45 -6.05
CA THR A 59 18.94 5.48 -5.49
C THR A 59 19.83 4.38 -6.11
N VAL A 60 21.13 4.67 -6.17
CA VAL A 60 22.18 3.66 -6.37
C VAL A 60 23.04 3.68 -5.13
N ASP A 61 23.24 2.51 -4.51
CA ASP A 61 23.99 2.33 -3.26
C ASP A 61 23.51 3.27 -2.12
N GLY A 62 22.22 3.60 -2.12
CA GLY A 62 21.58 4.51 -1.16
C GLY A 62 21.65 6.00 -1.50
N ILE A 63 22.40 6.39 -2.54
CA ILE A 63 22.56 7.79 -2.96
C ILE A 63 21.52 8.15 -4.04
N PRO A 64 20.75 9.25 -3.91
CA PRO A 64 19.78 9.70 -4.90
C PRO A 64 20.40 9.95 -6.28
N VAL A 65 19.79 9.43 -7.34
CA VAL A 65 20.21 9.65 -8.74
C VAL A 65 19.68 10.99 -9.25
N ALA A 66 20.52 11.72 -9.98
CA ALA A 66 20.14 12.97 -10.63
C ALA A 66 19.37 12.73 -11.94
N PHE A 67 18.37 13.57 -12.17
CA PHE A 67 17.57 13.60 -13.39
C PHE A 67 17.55 15.02 -13.96
N ALA A 68 17.11 15.16 -15.22
CA ALA A 68 16.94 16.44 -15.88
C ALA A 68 16.10 17.39 -15.00
N GLY A 69 16.61 18.61 -14.81
CA GLY A 69 16.01 19.61 -13.93
C GLY A 69 16.43 19.55 -12.46
N CYS A 70 17.12 18.51 -11.99
CA CYS A 70 17.82 18.53 -10.69
C CYS A 70 18.90 19.62 -10.71
N LYS A 71 19.14 20.29 -9.57
CA LYS A 71 20.12 21.39 -9.49
C LYS A 71 21.48 20.95 -8.95
N ALA A 72 22.52 21.60 -9.45
CA ALA A 72 23.81 21.70 -8.78
C ALA A 72 23.80 22.79 -7.69
N THR A 73 24.80 22.81 -6.81
CA THR A 73 24.97 23.83 -5.76
C THR A 73 25.15 25.25 -6.29
N CYS A 74 25.55 25.41 -7.56
CA CYS A 74 25.56 26.70 -8.26
C CYS A 74 24.19 27.13 -8.82
N GLY A 75 23.15 26.31 -8.69
CA GLY A 75 21.80 26.58 -9.17
C GLY A 75 21.51 26.18 -10.62
N HIS A 76 22.53 25.84 -11.41
CA HIS A 76 22.34 25.29 -12.75
C HIS A 76 21.61 23.93 -12.70
N VAL A 77 20.71 23.73 -13.66
CA VAL A 77 19.97 22.47 -13.82
C VAL A 77 20.79 21.46 -14.64
N VAL A 78 20.69 20.21 -14.23
CA VAL A 78 21.25 19.02 -14.86
C VAL A 78 20.52 18.71 -16.17
N SER A 79 21.25 18.41 -17.25
CA SER A 79 20.73 17.75 -18.45
C SER A 79 20.52 16.25 -18.22
N GLY A 80 19.78 15.58 -19.09
CA GLY A 80 19.63 14.13 -18.98
C GLY A 80 19.25 13.47 -20.30
N ARG A 81 19.17 12.14 -20.29
CA ARG A 81 18.68 11.35 -21.42
C ARG A 81 17.16 11.40 -21.51
N ASP A 82 16.64 12.28 -22.36
CA ASP A 82 15.21 12.48 -22.64
C ASP A 82 14.46 11.17 -22.95
N TRP A 83 15.09 10.26 -23.69
CA TRP A 83 14.57 8.93 -24.00
C TRP A 83 14.39 8.03 -22.76
N TYR A 84 15.14 8.27 -21.69
CA TYR A 84 15.09 7.47 -20.48
C TYR A 84 13.99 7.98 -19.54
N SER A 85 13.06 7.11 -19.17
CA SER A 85 12.00 7.40 -18.21
C SER A 85 12.02 6.42 -17.04
N ALA A 86 12.33 6.93 -15.84
CA ALA A 86 12.03 6.24 -14.60
C ALA A 86 10.61 6.65 -14.16
N LEU A 87 9.71 5.68 -14.09
CA LEU A 87 8.35 5.91 -13.65
C LEU A 87 8.30 6.00 -12.12
N GLU A 88 7.41 6.86 -11.60
CA GLU A 88 7.12 7.00 -10.17
C GLU A 88 5.60 6.88 -9.96
N GLY A 89 5.17 6.38 -8.79
CA GLY A 89 3.76 6.33 -8.43
C GLY A 89 2.89 5.53 -9.41
N PRO A 90 1.66 5.99 -9.72
CA PRO A 90 0.67 5.23 -10.51
C PRO A 90 1.15 4.76 -11.89
N GLU A 91 2.07 5.47 -12.53
CA GLU A 91 2.64 5.07 -13.83
C GLU A 91 3.62 3.90 -13.68
N ALA A 92 4.43 3.90 -12.61
CA ALA A 92 5.35 2.82 -12.29
C ALA A 92 4.57 1.57 -11.90
N ASP A 93 3.58 1.74 -11.02
CA ASP A 93 2.66 0.68 -10.63
C ASP A 93 1.98 0.08 -11.87
N ARG A 94 1.50 0.90 -12.81
CA ARG A 94 0.91 0.45 -14.07
C ARG A 94 1.86 -0.41 -14.91
N ALA A 95 3.11 0.01 -15.06
CA ALA A 95 4.11 -0.75 -15.82
C ALA A 95 4.43 -2.10 -15.14
N ILE A 96 4.62 -2.10 -13.82
CA ILE A 96 4.91 -3.30 -13.01
C ILE A 96 3.73 -4.27 -13.03
N ILE A 97 2.50 -3.77 -12.90
CA ILE A 97 1.26 -4.55 -12.94
C ILE A 97 1.05 -5.17 -14.33
N LYS A 98 1.27 -4.40 -15.41
CA LYS A 98 1.14 -4.91 -16.78
C LYS A 98 2.18 -5.99 -17.08
N ALA A 99 3.42 -5.83 -16.60
CA ALA A 99 4.48 -6.82 -16.78
C ALA A 99 4.27 -8.07 -15.92
N ALA A 100 3.77 -7.90 -14.70
CA ALA A 100 3.57 -8.97 -13.74
C ALA A 100 2.32 -8.70 -12.86
N PRO A 101 1.13 -9.14 -13.31
CA PRO A 101 -0.09 -9.02 -12.53
C PRO A 101 0.05 -9.72 -11.18
N ARG A 102 -0.43 -9.08 -10.12
CA ARG A 102 -0.50 -9.66 -8.78
C ARG A 102 -1.58 -10.74 -8.73
N ARG A 103 -1.37 -11.73 -7.86
CA ARG A 103 -2.16 -12.95 -7.71
C ARG A 103 -2.05 -13.50 -6.28
N GLY A 104 -3.02 -14.33 -5.91
CA GLY A 104 -3.20 -14.86 -4.56
C GLY A 104 -4.27 -14.13 -3.76
N THR A 105 -4.66 -14.73 -2.63
CA THR A 105 -5.59 -14.17 -1.66
C THR A 105 -4.83 -13.56 -0.48
N TYR A 106 -5.10 -12.30 -0.16
CA TYR A 106 -4.45 -11.55 0.92
C TYR A 106 -5.44 -11.18 2.01
N PHE A 107 -5.16 -11.62 3.25
CA PHE A 107 -5.99 -11.33 4.42
C PHE A 107 -5.41 -10.20 5.28
N PHE A 108 -6.20 -9.13 5.46
CA PHE A 108 -5.91 -8.01 6.35
C PHE A 108 -6.83 -8.08 7.58
N GLY A 109 -6.23 -8.27 8.77
CA GLY A 109 -6.96 -8.30 10.03
C GLY A 109 -7.47 -6.92 10.49
N GLY A 110 -8.09 -6.86 11.66
CA GLY A 110 -8.44 -5.61 12.34
C GLY A 110 -7.23 -4.82 12.88
N ALA A 111 -7.47 -4.04 13.93
CA ALA A 111 -6.47 -3.18 14.60
C ALA A 111 -5.06 -3.79 14.70
N GLY A 112 -4.04 -2.99 14.39
CA GLY A 112 -2.61 -3.38 14.47
C GLY A 112 -2.12 -4.37 13.40
N LEU A 113 -3.01 -5.03 12.64
CA LEU A 113 -2.68 -5.98 11.57
C LEU A 113 -1.74 -7.15 11.96
N ASN A 114 -1.49 -7.35 13.25
CA ASN A 114 -0.53 -8.30 13.83
C ASN A 114 -1.16 -9.23 14.88
N GLY A 115 -2.48 -9.21 15.03
CA GLY A 115 -3.20 -10.03 16.02
C GLY A 115 -3.03 -11.54 15.80
N ALA A 116 -2.84 -12.29 16.88
CA ALA A 116 -2.49 -13.72 16.85
C ALA A 116 -3.43 -14.63 16.03
N TYR A 117 -4.70 -14.24 15.85
CA TYR A 117 -5.67 -14.99 15.04
C TYR A 117 -5.43 -14.93 13.53
N ILE A 118 -4.62 -13.98 13.04
CA ILE A 118 -4.37 -13.79 11.60
C ILE A 118 -3.74 -15.05 10.99
N GLY A 119 -2.80 -15.68 11.70
CA GLY A 119 -2.19 -16.95 11.28
C GLY A 119 -3.22 -18.07 11.14
N ASP A 120 -4.11 -18.26 12.13
CA ASP A 120 -5.18 -19.26 12.06
C ASP A 120 -6.26 -18.91 11.01
N MET A 121 -6.49 -17.64 10.70
CA MET A 121 -7.36 -17.23 9.60
C MET A 121 -6.77 -17.61 8.24
N VAL A 122 -5.48 -17.33 8.01
CA VAL A 122 -4.77 -17.71 6.78
C VAL A 122 -4.71 -19.24 6.64
N SER A 123 -4.48 -19.98 7.73
CA SER A 123 -4.59 -21.44 7.74
C SER A 123 -6.00 -21.91 7.39
N ALA A 124 -7.04 -21.31 7.99
CA ALA A 124 -8.44 -21.64 7.67
C ALA A 124 -8.78 -21.39 6.20
N PHE A 125 -8.24 -20.34 5.57
CA PHE A 125 -8.43 -20.05 4.14
C PHE A 125 -7.76 -21.13 3.28
N ARG A 126 -6.54 -21.56 3.63
CA ARG A 126 -5.84 -22.66 2.96
C ARG A 126 -6.55 -24.01 3.13
N GLU A 127 -7.05 -24.30 4.34
CA GLU A 127 -7.88 -25.47 4.64
C GLU A 127 -9.18 -25.50 3.81
N ALA A 128 -9.74 -24.34 3.47
CA ALA A 128 -10.91 -24.21 2.59
C ALA A 128 -10.56 -24.28 1.08
N GLY A 129 -9.29 -24.39 0.71
CA GLY A 129 -8.84 -24.51 -0.67
C GLY A 129 -8.55 -23.20 -1.41
N LEU A 130 -8.25 -22.11 -0.69
CA LEU A 130 -7.72 -20.88 -1.29
C LEU A 130 -6.18 -20.94 -1.33
N ASP A 131 -5.58 -20.88 -2.53
CA ASP A 131 -4.13 -20.96 -2.73
C ASP A 131 -3.64 -20.20 -4.00
N PRO A 132 -2.58 -19.36 -3.91
CA PRO A 132 -1.82 -19.04 -2.70
C PRO A 132 -2.54 -18.06 -1.79
N VAL A 133 -2.42 -18.26 -0.48
CA VAL A 133 -2.98 -17.36 0.54
C VAL A 133 -1.94 -16.89 1.55
N SER A 134 -1.97 -15.59 1.85
CA SER A 134 -1.04 -14.89 2.74
C SER A 134 -1.73 -13.86 3.63
N ALA A 135 -1.08 -13.47 4.73
CA ALA A 135 -1.45 -12.26 5.45
C ALA A 135 -0.97 -11.03 4.67
N GLY A 136 -1.72 -9.93 4.74
CA GLY A 136 -1.26 -8.63 4.26
C GLY A 136 -0.13 -8.07 5.12
N ASN A 137 0.71 -7.19 4.56
CA ASN A 137 1.86 -6.64 5.27
C ASN A 137 1.43 -5.65 6.36
N GLY A 138 1.43 -6.13 7.60
CA GLY A 138 1.10 -5.32 8.78
C GLY A 138 2.03 -4.12 8.95
N ASN A 139 3.33 -4.26 8.70
CA ASN A 139 4.30 -3.18 8.92
C ASN A 139 4.08 -1.98 7.97
N ARG A 140 3.69 -2.23 6.72
CA ARG A 140 3.39 -1.16 5.74
C ARG A 140 2.08 -0.43 6.05
N TRP A 141 1.08 -1.14 6.57
CA TRP A 141 -0.30 -0.66 6.67
C TRP A 141 -0.80 -0.38 8.09
N SER A 142 -0.03 -0.77 9.11
CA SER A 142 -0.31 -0.42 10.50
C SER A 142 -0.31 1.10 10.66
N VAL A 143 -1.08 1.51 11.66
CA VAL A 143 -1.02 2.83 12.29
C VAL A 143 -0.70 2.54 13.75
N ASP A 144 0.15 3.36 14.38
CA ASP A 144 0.42 3.22 15.82
C ASP A 144 -0.85 3.57 16.60
N ALA A 145 -1.65 2.53 16.87
CA ALA A 145 -2.76 2.57 17.78
C ALA A 145 -2.19 2.54 19.20
N GLY A 146 -1.95 3.74 19.75
CA GLY A 146 -1.28 3.97 21.03
C GLY A 146 -1.81 3.13 22.21
N GLU A 147 -0.98 3.01 23.25
CA GLU A 147 -1.09 1.99 24.30
C GLU A 147 -2.50 1.81 24.89
N GLY A 148 -2.93 0.55 25.03
CA GLY A 148 -4.25 0.16 25.56
C GLY A 148 -5.37 0.00 24.51
N SER A 149 -5.05 0.19 23.22
CA SER A 149 -5.97 0.35 22.09
C SER A 149 -7.16 -0.64 21.96
N LEU A 150 -8.37 -0.06 21.92
CA LEU A 150 -9.36 -0.30 20.86
C LEU A 150 -9.36 0.90 19.88
N PHE A 151 -8.18 1.18 19.34
CA PHE A 151 -7.77 2.41 18.63
C PHE A 151 -7.70 3.68 19.49
N GLY A 152 -6.66 3.74 20.35
CA GLY A 152 -6.15 4.98 20.96
C GLY A 152 -7.12 5.74 21.84
N MET A 153 -7.60 5.13 22.94
CA MET A 153 -8.97 5.27 23.45
C MET A 153 -9.92 4.49 22.49
N LEU A 154 -11.21 4.74 22.22
CA LEU A 154 -12.25 5.63 22.78
C LEU A 154 -12.18 7.14 22.51
N GLY A 155 -11.43 7.53 21.49
CA GLY A 155 -11.07 8.91 21.14
C GLY A 155 -9.97 8.87 20.07
N ASP A 156 -9.57 9.99 19.47
CA ASP A 156 -10.55 10.84 18.77
C ASP A 156 -11.20 9.98 17.66
N ALA A 157 -12.28 9.29 18.05
CA ALA A 157 -13.11 8.43 17.19
C ALA A 157 -12.37 7.51 16.20
N PHE A 158 -11.41 6.72 16.71
CA PHE A 158 -10.75 5.58 16.05
C PHE A 158 -9.62 5.95 15.07
N GLY A 159 -8.42 6.19 15.61
CA GLY A 159 -7.22 6.57 14.86
C GLY A 159 -6.92 5.69 13.64
N GLY A 160 -6.55 6.34 12.52
CA GLY A 160 -6.27 5.70 11.23
C GLY A 160 -7.51 5.33 10.40
N VAL A 161 -8.69 5.14 11.01
CA VAL A 161 -9.93 4.87 10.27
C VAL A 161 -10.37 6.07 9.42
N PRO A 162 -10.42 7.32 9.93
CA PRO A 162 -10.73 8.50 9.13
C PRO A 162 -9.82 8.68 7.90
N LEU A 163 -8.53 8.32 8.00
CA LEU A 163 -7.57 8.47 6.90
C LEU A 163 -7.87 7.56 5.72
N LEU A 164 -8.36 6.33 5.98
CA LEU A 164 -8.51 5.30 4.95
C LEU A 164 -9.96 5.00 4.56
N ARG A 165 -10.96 5.58 5.25
CA ARG A 165 -12.39 5.24 5.06
C ARG A 165 -13.13 6.05 4.00
N ASP A 166 -12.67 7.26 3.67
CA ASP A 166 -13.47 8.27 2.95
C ASP A 166 -13.11 8.44 1.47
N GLY A 167 -11.97 7.90 1.03
CA GLY A 167 -11.56 7.84 -0.37
C GLY A 167 -10.17 7.24 -0.50
N GLU A 168 -9.66 7.15 -1.73
CA GLU A 168 -8.26 6.75 -1.95
C GLU A 168 -7.28 7.75 -1.31
N ASP A 169 -6.39 7.26 -0.45
CA ASP A 169 -5.22 7.99 0.04
C ASP A 169 -4.15 7.98 -1.07
N THR A 170 -4.07 9.03 -1.88
CA THR A 170 -3.11 9.11 -2.99
C THR A 170 -1.65 9.25 -2.55
N GLY A 171 -1.38 9.56 -1.28
CA GLY A 171 -0.02 9.74 -0.76
C GLY A 171 0.69 8.44 -0.37
N ARG A 172 -0.05 7.40 0.02
CA ARG A 172 0.54 6.13 0.47
C ARG A 172 0.84 5.19 -0.71
N PRO A 173 2.07 4.61 -0.80
CA PRO A 173 2.45 3.72 -1.90
C PRO A 173 1.70 2.38 -1.82
N LEU A 174 1.48 1.76 -2.98
CA LEU A 174 0.71 0.52 -3.12
C LEU A 174 1.41 -0.71 -2.51
N GLY A 175 2.75 -0.74 -2.53
CA GLY A 175 3.54 -1.87 -2.01
C GLY A 175 3.40 -3.13 -2.86
N LEU A 176 3.62 -3.02 -4.18
CA LEU A 176 3.48 -4.16 -5.12
C LEU A 176 4.38 -5.36 -4.79
N ASP A 177 5.45 -5.13 -4.03
CA ASP A 177 6.36 -6.11 -3.45
C ASP A 177 5.71 -7.05 -2.42
N ASP A 178 4.62 -6.63 -1.75
CA ASP A 178 3.85 -7.48 -0.82
C ASP A 178 3.10 -8.61 -1.52
N TYR A 179 2.80 -8.44 -2.81
CA TYR A 179 1.90 -9.29 -3.55
C TYR A 179 2.65 -10.14 -4.57
N GLY A 180 2.41 -11.45 -4.48
CA GLY A 180 2.96 -12.45 -5.40
C GLY A 180 2.29 -12.39 -6.76
N THR A 181 2.82 -13.18 -7.68
CA THR A 181 2.42 -13.25 -9.09
C THR A 181 1.95 -14.66 -9.50
N ARG A 182 1.80 -15.57 -8.53
CA ARG A 182 1.32 -16.95 -8.72
C ARG A 182 -0.12 -17.09 -8.26
N GLY A 183 -0.87 -17.98 -8.89
CA GLY A 183 -2.32 -18.15 -8.67
C GLY A 183 -3.15 -17.58 -9.83
N THR A 184 -4.44 -17.84 -9.83
CA THR A 184 -5.34 -17.47 -10.94
C THR A 184 -6.07 -16.15 -10.71
N GLN A 185 -6.36 -15.80 -9.45
CA GLN A 185 -7.07 -14.59 -9.03
C GLN A 185 -6.17 -13.67 -8.20
N PHE A 186 -6.54 -12.40 -8.06
CA PHE A 186 -6.05 -11.48 -7.04
C PHE A 186 -7.22 -11.08 -6.12
N ASN A 187 -7.22 -11.62 -4.90
CA ASN A 187 -8.30 -11.43 -3.93
C ASN A 187 -7.79 -10.66 -2.70
N LEU A 188 -8.54 -9.66 -2.27
CA LEU A 188 -8.24 -8.81 -1.13
C LEU A 188 -9.35 -8.96 -0.09
N VAL A 189 -9.05 -9.59 1.05
CA VAL A 189 -10.01 -9.88 2.12
C VAL A 189 -9.63 -9.07 3.35
N GLY A 190 -10.49 -8.14 3.77
CA GLY A 190 -10.21 -7.30 4.93
C GLY A 190 -11.33 -7.35 5.97
N TYR A 191 -10.94 -7.34 7.24
CA TYR A 191 -11.83 -7.39 8.40
C TYR A 191 -11.59 -6.18 9.31
N SER A 192 -12.67 -5.51 9.74
CA SER A 192 -12.56 -4.28 10.55
C SER A 192 -11.65 -3.26 9.84
N TYR A 193 -10.65 -2.68 10.51
CA TYR A 193 -9.66 -1.77 9.90
C TYR A 193 -8.97 -2.34 8.64
N GLY A 194 -8.66 -3.64 8.59
CA GLY A 194 -8.06 -4.26 7.41
C GLY A 194 -8.96 -4.24 6.17
N SER A 195 -10.27 -4.05 6.32
CA SER A 195 -11.17 -3.81 5.19
C SER A 195 -10.91 -2.46 4.51
N LEU A 196 -10.47 -1.45 5.28
CA LEU A 196 -10.04 -0.17 4.72
C LEU A 196 -8.74 -0.34 3.95
N VAL A 197 -7.78 -1.06 4.53
CA VAL A 197 -6.50 -1.39 3.85
C VAL A 197 -6.76 -2.15 2.55
N ALA A 198 -7.59 -3.20 2.58
CA ALA A 198 -7.98 -3.95 1.39
C ALA A 198 -8.65 -3.05 0.33
N ALA A 199 -9.51 -2.12 0.73
CA ALA A 199 -10.13 -1.14 -0.16
C ALA A 199 -9.11 -0.17 -0.78
N GLN A 200 -8.16 0.34 0.01
CA GLN A 200 -7.08 1.22 -0.47
C GLN A 200 -6.19 0.52 -1.50
N VAL A 201 -5.77 -0.71 -1.20
CA VAL A 201 -5.01 -1.54 -2.16
C VAL A 201 -5.83 -1.79 -3.42
N ALA A 202 -7.12 -2.11 -3.28
CA ALA A 202 -7.97 -2.42 -4.43
C ALA A 202 -8.15 -1.23 -5.40
N VAL A 203 -8.48 -0.04 -4.87
CA VAL A 203 -8.71 1.15 -5.72
C VAL A 203 -7.43 1.59 -6.43
N LYS A 204 -6.30 1.57 -5.73
CA LYS A 204 -4.96 1.89 -6.28
C LYS A 204 -4.56 0.91 -7.37
N TYR A 205 -4.65 -0.39 -7.07
CA TYR A 205 -4.28 -1.47 -7.98
C TYR A 205 -5.11 -1.43 -9.27
N ALA A 206 -6.42 -1.22 -9.13
CA ALA A 206 -7.35 -1.13 -10.25
C ALA A 206 -7.10 0.13 -11.12
N ARG A 207 -6.88 1.30 -10.50
CA ARG A 207 -6.54 2.56 -11.22
C ARG A 207 -5.18 2.52 -11.93
N ALA A 208 -4.23 1.78 -11.37
CA ALA A 208 -2.98 1.47 -12.04
C ALA A 208 -3.17 0.49 -13.24
N GLY A 209 -4.37 -0.04 -13.48
CA GLY A 209 -4.70 -0.91 -14.61
C GLY A 209 -4.64 -2.40 -14.30
N GLY A 210 -4.61 -2.77 -13.02
CA GLY A 210 -4.74 -4.14 -12.56
C GLY A 210 -6.18 -4.61 -12.44
N VAL A 211 -6.36 -5.92 -12.25
CA VAL A 211 -7.66 -6.52 -11.91
C VAL A 211 -7.60 -7.11 -10.50
N VAL A 212 -8.56 -6.71 -9.66
CA VAL A 212 -8.90 -7.36 -8.38
C VAL A 212 -10.14 -8.21 -8.63
N ASP A 213 -10.00 -9.53 -8.57
CA ASP A 213 -11.10 -10.46 -8.80
C ASP A 213 -12.16 -10.36 -7.70
N HIS A 214 -11.73 -10.29 -6.43
CA HIS A 214 -12.61 -10.11 -5.28
C HIS A 214 -12.03 -9.13 -4.25
N LEU A 215 -12.79 -8.07 -3.94
CA LEU A 215 -12.61 -7.27 -2.73
C LEU A 215 -13.67 -7.68 -1.70
N VAL A 216 -13.25 -8.16 -0.53
CA VAL A 216 -14.15 -8.61 0.53
C VAL A 216 -14.02 -7.70 1.76
N LEU A 217 -15.14 -7.12 2.17
CA LEU A 217 -15.25 -6.12 3.22
C LEU A 217 -16.09 -6.68 4.37
N ILE A 218 -15.43 -7.16 5.43
CA ILE A 218 -16.06 -7.88 6.56
C ILE A 218 -16.12 -6.95 7.78
N GLY A 219 -17.32 -6.66 8.29
CA GLY A 219 -17.51 -5.69 9.39
C GLY A 219 -16.78 -4.38 9.09
N SER A 220 -17.02 -3.80 7.91
CA SER A 220 -16.15 -2.75 7.36
C SER A 220 -16.63 -1.36 7.74
N PRO A 221 -15.78 -0.49 8.33
CA PRO A 221 -16.12 0.90 8.60
C PRO A 221 -15.88 1.82 7.38
N VAL A 222 -15.84 1.28 6.15
CA VAL A 222 -15.73 2.08 4.92
C VAL A 222 -16.93 3.03 4.82
N SER A 223 -16.71 4.29 4.43
CA SER A 223 -17.81 5.23 4.30
C SER A 223 -18.58 5.06 2.98
N ARG A 224 -19.76 5.70 2.89
CA ARG A 224 -20.60 5.58 1.70
C ARG A 224 -19.92 6.15 0.43
N PRO A 225 -19.30 7.34 0.45
CA PRO A 225 -18.51 7.84 -0.69
C PRO A 225 -17.44 6.86 -1.17
N PHE A 226 -16.62 6.30 -0.28
CA PHE A 226 -15.56 5.38 -0.70
C PHE A 226 -16.12 4.04 -1.20
N LEU A 227 -17.18 3.51 -0.59
CA LEU A 227 -17.86 2.30 -1.08
C LEU A 227 -18.43 2.48 -2.50
N ASP A 228 -18.98 3.65 -2.80
CA ASP A 228 -19.47 3.96 -4.14
C ASP A 228 -18.32 4.24 -5.13
N GLN A 229 -17.22 4.87 -4.70
CA GLN A 229 -15.99 4.97 -5.50
C GLN A 229 -15.44 3.59 -5.87
N LEU A 230 -15.37 2.65 -4.93
CA LEU A 230 -14.91 1.27 -5.17
C LEU A 230 -15.80 0.58 -6.21
N ARG A 231 -17.13 0.71 -6.09
CA ARG A 231 -18.10 0.15 -7.05
C ARG A 231 -18.01 0.76 -8.45
N ALA A 232 -17.62 2.02 -8.54
CA ALA A 232 -17.42 2.74 -9.80
C ALA A 232 -16.01 2.56 -10.40
N THR A 233 -15.10 1.86 -9.71
CA THR A 233 -13.71 1.69 -10.18
C THR A 233 -13.60 0.46 -11.08
N GLU A 234 -13.42 0.71 -12.39
CA GLU A 234 -13.03 -0.34 -13.35
C GLU A 234 -11.79 -1.09 -12.88
N GLY A 235 -11.78 -2.41 -13.05
CA GLY A 235 -10.73 -3.29 -12.54
C GLY A 235 -11.03 -3.95 -11.19
N ILE A 236 -12.02 -3.49 -10.42
CA ILE A 236 -12.54 -4.23 -9.26
C ILE A 236 -13.73 -5.09 -9.71
N ALA A 237 -13.48 -6.36 -10.05
CA ALA A 237 -14.47 -7.22 -10.69
C ALA A 237 -15.66 -7.58 -9.79
N ARG A 238 -15.42 -7.79 -8.49
CA ARG A 238 -16.49 -8.10 -7.52
C ARG A 238 -16.20 -7.56 -6.13
N ILE A 239 -17.19 -6.89 -5.54
CA ILE A 239 -17.14 -6.40 -4.16
C ILE A 239 -18.14 -7.21 -3.32
N LEU A 240 -17.64 -7.87 -2.28
CA LEU A 240 -18.41 -8.67 -1.34
C LEU A 240 -18.44 -7.99 0.03
N VAL A 241 -19.56 -7.36 0.36
CA VAL A 241 -19.81 -6.78 1.69
C VAL A 241 -20.38 -7.87 2.60
N ARG A 242 -19.77 -8.07 3.77
CA ARG A 242 -20.27 -8.95 4.83
C ARG A 242 -20.35 -8.19 6.16
N ASP A 243 -21.44 -7.44 6.31
CA ASP A 243 -21.82 -6.84 7.58
C ASP A 243 -22.20 -7.96 8.59
N LEU A 244 -21.84 -7.78 9.86
CA LEU A 244 -22.02 -8.80 10.91
C LEU A 244 -23.17 -8.46 11.86
N SER A 245 -24.12 -7.61 11.44
CA SER A 245 -25.20 -7.09 12.28
C SER A 245 -26.14 -8.16 12.84
N TYR A 246 -26.31 -9.29 12.13
CA TYR A 246 -27.01 -10.49 12.63
C TYR A 246 -26.29 -11.20 13.79
N MET A 247 -25.06 -10.77 14.12
CA MET A 247 -24.27 -11.17 15.28
C MET A 247 -24.11 -10.03 16.31
N GLY A 248 -24.83 -8.92 16.13
CA GLY A 248 -24.79 -7.72 16.97
C GLY A 248 -23.71 -6.69 16.61
N ASP A 249 -22.89 -6.92 15.58
CA ASP A 249 -21.86 -5.95 15.16
C ASP A 249 -22.49 -4.65 14.62
N PRO A 250 -22.21 -3.48 15.21
CA PRO A 250 -22.71 -2.20 14.71
C PRO A 250 -21.94 -1.67 13.49
N ILE A 251 -20.76 -2.21 13.16
CA ILE A 251 -19.97 -1.79 12.00
C ILE A 251 -20.53 -2.40 10.72
N ARG A 252 -20.75 -1.53 9.73
CA ARG A 252 -21.35 -1.88 8.44
C ARG A 252 -20.79 -1.02 7.31
N ALA A 253 -20.62 -1.60 6.13
CA ALA A 253 -20.08 -0.87 5.00
C ALA A 253 -21.03 0.25 4.54
N GLY A 254 -20.47 1.43 4.27
CA GLY A 254 -21.25 2.61 3.90
C GLY A 254 -21.84 3.36 5.10
N MET A 255 -21.42 3.07 6.34
CA MET A 255 -21.82 3.83 7.52
C MET A 255 -21.24 5.26 7.49
N THR A 256 -21.91 6.20 8.17
CA THR A 256 -21.37 7.56 8.34
C THR A 256 -20.26 7.59 9.42
N LEU A 257 -19.53 8.71 9.54
CA LEU A 257 -18.64 8.90 10.69
C LEU A 257 -19.45 9.01 12.00
N GLY A 258 -20.62 9.64 11.97
CA GLY A 258 -21.53 9.72 13.12
C GLY A 258 -22.03 8.35 13.59
N ASP A 259 -22.37 7.46 12.66
CA ASP A 259 -22.72 6.07 12.95
C ASP A 259 -21.55 5.32 13.63
N LEU A 260 -20.31 5.57 13.19
CA LEU A 260 -19.12 4.94 13.79
C LEU A 260 -18.88 5.46 15.21
N VAL A 261 -19.01 6.76 15.43
CA VAL A 261 -18.93 7.36 16.78
C VAL A 261 -20.00 6.77 17.70
N ALA A 262 -21.25 6.68 17.22
CA ALA A 262 -22.37 6.11 17.97
C ALA A 262 -22.20 4.61 18.26
N ALA A 263 -21.50 3.87 17.39
CA ALA A 263 -21.15 2.47 17.63
C ALA A 263 -20.13 2.27 18.77
N GLY A 264 -19.33 3.30 19.08
CA GLY A 264 -18.22 3.24 20.04
C GLY A 264 -18.51 2.49 21.35
N PRO A 265 -19.54 2.88 22.14
CA PRO A 265 -19.86 2.21 23.40
C PRO A 265 -20.19 0.72 23.27
N VAL A 266 -20.88 0.32 22.17
CA VAL A 266 -21.20 -1.08 21.89
C VAL A 266 -19.94 -1.88 21.58
N LEU A 267 -18.97 -1.27 20.88
CA LEU A 267 -17.69 -1.90 20.55
C LEU A 267 -16.84 -2.16 21.80
N VAL A 268 -16.87 -1.28 22.81
CA VAL A 268 -16.19 -1.51 24.10
C VAL A 268 -16.71 -2.79 24.77
N VAL A 269 -18.02 -2.91 24.90
CA VAL A 269 -18.66 -4.09 25.51
C VAL A 269 -18.32 -5.34 24.71
N GLN A 270 -18.43 -5.28 23.38
CA GLN A 270 -18.11 -6.41 22.50
C GLN A 270 -16.65 -6.82 22.53
N PHE A 271 -15.72 -5.89 22.79
CA PHE A 271 -14.30 -6.18 22.94
C PHE A 271 -14.01 -6.95 24.23
N TYR A 272 -14.53 -6.50 25.38
CA TYR A 272 -14.38 -7.24 26.63
C TYR A 272 -15.08 -8.60 26.61
N GLU A 273 -16.26 -8.69 25.99
CA GLU A 273 -16.98 -9.95 25.84
C GLU A 273 -16.44 -10.87 24.72
N GLN A 274 -15.56 -10.36 23.85
CA GLN A 274 -15.07 -11.06 22.65
C GLN A 274 -16.20 -11.55 21.70
N LYS A 275 -17.23 -10.71 21.52
CA LYS A 275 -18.44 -10.96 20.71
C LYS A 275 -18.60 -9.92 19.59
N GLY A 276 -19.70 -9.99 18.85
CA GLY A 276 -20.07 -9.04 17.79
C GLY A 276 -18.91 -8.76 16.84
N HIS A 277 -18.47 -7.50 16.80
CA HIS A 277 -17.37 -7.03 15.96
C HIS A 277 -16.05 -7.78 16.15
N PHE A 278 -15.77 -8.34 17.34
CA PHE A 278 -14.50 -9.00 17.67
C PHE A 278 -14.57 -10.53 17.55
N ARG A 279 -15.67 -11.08 17.06
CA ARG A 279 -15.96 -12.51 17.11
C ARG A 279 -14.93 -13.44 16.45
N TYR A 280 -14.08 -12.93 15.56
CA TYR A 280 -12.99 -13.69 14.92
C TYR A 280 -11.61 -13.53 15.58
N SER A 281 -11.40 -12.59 16.51
CA SER A 281 -10.09 -12.37 17.15
C SER A 281 -9.67 -13.35 18.25
N PRO A 282 -10.57 -14.04 19.00
CA PRO A 282 -10.15 -14.93 20.07
C PRO A 282 -9.35 -16.13 19.58
N MET A 283 -8.37 -16.56 20.38
CA MET A 283 -7.67 -17.84 20.19
C MET A 283 -8.39 -18.99 20.92
N THR A 284 -9.70 -19.11 20.70
CA THR A 284 -10.53 -20.20 21.24
C THR A 284 -10.96 -21.17 20.14
N ALA A 285 -11.26 -22.42 20.51
CA ALA A 285 -11.77 -23.43 19.58
C ALA A 285 -13.09 -23.01 18.92
N GLU A 286 -13.93 -22.20 19.59
CA GLU A 286 -15.15 -21.67 19.01
C GLU A 286 -14.86 -20.61 17.93
N ALA A 287 -13.90 -19.71 18.17
CA ALA A 287 -13.47 -18.73 17.17
C ALA A 287 -12.76 -19.40 15.98
N ALA A 288 -11.94 -20.42 16.22
CA ALA A 288 -11.31 -21.23 15.17
C ALA A 288 -12.34 -21.89 14.22
N ARG A 289 -13.45 -22.42 14.77
CA ARG A 289 -14.58 -22.93 13.97
C ARG A 289 -15.28 -21.83 13.17
N LYS A 290 -15.41 -20.60 13.73
CA LYS A 290 -16.02 -19.46 13.01
C LYS A 290 -15.14 -19.00 11.85
N ARG A 291 -13.81 -18.95 12.02
CA ARG A 291 -12.85 -18.61 10.95
C ARG A 291 -12.93 -19.62 9.80
N ARG A 292 -13.06 -20.92 10.10
CA ARG A 292 -13.24 -21.97 9.09
C ARG A 292 -14.59 -21.91 8.37
N LYS A 293 -15.68 -21.55 9.07
CA LYS A 293 -16.98 -21.24 8.42
C LYS A 293 -16.91 -20.01 7.51
N LEU A 294 -16.15 -18.99 7.89
CA LEU A 294 -15.91 -17.81 7.04
C LEU A 294 -15.09 -18.21 5.79
N ALA A 295 -14.05 -19.02 5.96
CA ALA A 295 -13.21 -19.53 4.88
C ALA A 295 -14.00 -20.36 3.85
N ALA A 296 -14.83 -21.30 4.33
CA ALA A 296 -15.73 -22.08 3.47
C ALA A 296 -16.66 -21.18 2.65
N TRP A 297 -17.28 -20.17 3.28
CA TRP A 297 -18.11 -19.19 2.58
C TRP A 297 -17.33 -18.40 1.52
N LEU A 298 -16.08 -18.00 1.80
CA LEU A 298 -15.23 -17.31 0.80
C LEU A 298 -14.97 -18.21 -0.42
N TYR A 299 -14.72 -19.50 -0.21
CA TYR A 299 -14.59 -20.47 -1.29
C TYR A 299 -15.90 -20.65 -2.07
N GLU A 300 -17.03 -20.82 -1.37
CA GLU A 300 -18.37 -20.95 -1.97
C GLU A 300 -18.73 -19.77 -2.88
N VAL A 301 -18.42 -18.53 -2.46
CA VAL A 301 -18.71 -17.34 -3.28
C VAL A 301 -17.74 -17.11 -4.43
N GLY A 302 -16.65 -17.88 -4.55
CA GLY A 302 -15.81 -17.91 -5.75
C GLY A 302 -14.33 -17.53 -5.57
N LEU A 303 -13.87 -17.28 -4.34
CA LEU A 303 -12.43 -17.07 -4.10
C LEU A 303 -11.67 -18.39 -4.25
N ARG A 304 -10.50 -18.33 -4.85
CA ARG A 304 -9.55 -19.41 -5.06
C ARG A 304 -8.15 -19.00 -4.60
#